data_AF-A0A1C5T9V7-F1
#
_entry.id   AF-A0A1C5T9V7-F1
#
_cell.length_a   1.000
_cell.length_b   1.000
_cell.length_c   1.000
_cell.angle_alpha   90.00
_cell.angle_beta   90.00
_cell.angle_gamma   90.00
#
_symmetry.space_group_name_H-M   'P 1'
#
loop_
_entity.id
_entity.type
_entity.pdbx_description
1 polymer ?
#
loop_
_entity_poly.entity_id
_entity_poly.type
_entity_poly.pdbx_seq_one_letter_code
_entity_poly.pdbx_strand_id
1 'polypeptide(L)' 'MATIRDLAKHTGFSVTTISRVLNNDPTLNVTDNTRVSILEAADELHYTLPKTRRSHKNRLVHIAIVEMMSLKE' A
#
# COMPACT_ATOMS: atom_id res chain seq x y z
N MET A 1 -5.27 -8.95 13.20
CA MET A 1 -4.87 -7.80 12.36
C MET A 1 -6.09 -6.90 12.23
N ALA A 2 -5.99 -5.62 12.55
CA ALA A 2 -7.08 -4.70 12.28
C ALA A 2 -7.26 -4.52 10.77
N THR A 3 -8.51 -4.46 10.32
CA THR A 3 -8.84 -4.23 8.92
C THR A 3 -9.33 -2.80 8.72
N ILE A 4 -9.32 -2.32 7.48
CA ILE A 4 -9.95 -1.03 7.13
C ILE A 4 -11.42 -0.98 7.53
N ARG A 5 -12.13 -2.13 7.57
CA ARG A 5 -13.52 -2.19 8.05
C ARG A 5 -13.64 -1.93 9.54
N ASP A 6 -12.64 -2.33 10.32
CA ASP A 6 -12.63 -2.08 11.77
C ASP A 6 -12.37 -0.60 12.03
N LEU A 7 -11.47 0.02 11.26
CA LEU A 7 -11.28 1.47 11.28
C LEU A 7 -12.55 2.25 10.91
N ALA A 8 -13.28 1.79 9.90
CA ALA A 8 -14.54 2.40 9.49
C ALA A 8 -15.61 2.32 10.60
N LYS A 9 -15.68 1.18 11.30
CA LYS A 9 -16.59 1.03 12.44
C LYS A 9 -16.18 1.90 13.63
N HIS A 10 -14.89 2.07 13.86
CA HIS A 10 -14.37 2.82 15.00
C HIS A 10 -14.51 4.34 14.79
N THR A 11 -14.18 4.83 13.60
CA THR A 11 -14.19 6.26 13.26
C THR A 11 -15.53 6.78 12.74
N GLY A 12 -16.43 5.88 12.34
CA GLY A 12 -17.72 6.24 11.72
C GLY A 12 -17.61 6.73 10.26
N PHE A 13 -16.40 6.75 9.68
CA PHE A 13 -16.20 7.13 8.28
C PHE A 13 -16.32 5.94 7.33
N SER A 14 -16.57 6.25 6.05
CA SER A 14 -16.61 5.22 5.02
C SER A 14 -15.23 4.58 4.80
N VAL A 15 -15.22 3.29 4.51
CA VAL A 15 -14.03 2.52 4.10
C VAL A 15 -13.28 3.23 2.96
N THR A 16 -14.02 3.79 2.00
CA THR A 16 -13.48 4.56 0.87
C THR A 16 -12.77 5.84 1.30
N THR A 17 -13.34 6.58 2.26
CA THR A 17 -12.74 7.81 2.81
C THR A 17 -11.43 7.47 3.52
N ILE A 18 -11.47 6.49 4.42
CA ILE A 18 -10.30 6.07 5.20
C ILE A 18 -9.19 5.57 4.28
N SER A 19 -9.52 4.73 3.29
CA SER A 19 -8.54 4.25 2.31
C SER A 19 -7.87 5.40 1.56
N ARG A 20 -8.64 6.40 1.11
CA ARG A 20 -8.09 7.56 0.40
C ARG A 20 -7.25 8.46 1.31
N VAL A 21 -7.67 8.67 2.56
CA VAL A 21 -6.91 9.45 3.56
C VAL A 21 -5.59 8.77 3.90
N LEU A 22 -5.62 7.47 4.18
CA LEU A 22 -4.41 6.68 4.48
C LEU A 22 -3.46 6.58 3.28
N ASN A 23 -3.99 6.59 2.06
CA ASN A 23 -3.18 6.62 0.83
C ASN A 23 -2.79 8.03 0.37
N ASN A 24 -3.10 9.08 1.14
CA ASN A 24 -2.85 10.48 0.78
C ASN A 24 -3.35 10.86 -0.64
N ASP A 25 -4.59 10.49 -0.96
CA ASP A 25 -5.24 10.86 -2.23
C ASP A 25 -5.39 12.40 -2.35
N PRO A 26 -4.78 13.05 -3.35
CA PRO A 26 -4.80 14.51 -3.51
C PRO A 26 -6.16 15.05 -4.01
N THR A 27 -7.06 14.19 -4.49
CA THR A 27 -8.40 14.58 -4.96
C THR A 27 -9.42 14.66 -3.83
N LEU A 28 -9.10 14.04 -2.68
CA LEU A 28 -9.98 14.04 -1.52
C LEU A 28 -9.54 15.11 -0.53
N ASN A 29 -10.29 16.20 -0.48
CA ASN A 29 -10.08 17.25 0.52
C ASN A 29 -10.85 16.89 1.81
N VAL A 30 -10.14 16.43 2.83
CA VAL A 30 -10.67 16.22 4.19
C VAL A 30 -10.19 17.33 5.12
N THR A 31 -10.98 17.63 6.15
CA THR A 31 -10.52 18.53 7.22
C THR A 31 -9.35 17.89 7.98
N ASP A 32 -8.43 18.71 8.47
CA ASP A 32 -7.29 18.22 9.27
C ASP A 32 -7.77 17.43 10.48
N ASN A 33 -8.87 17.86 11.12
CA ASN A 33 -9.48 17.15 12.24
C ASN A 33 -9.88 15.70 11.88
N THR A 34 -10.44 15.51 10.70
CA THR A 34 -10.82 14.17 10.20
C THR A 34 -9.58 13.33 9.93
N ARG A 35 -8.53 13.92 9.35
CA ARG A 35 -7.26 13.24 9.09
C ARG A 35 -6.61 12.78 10.40
N VAL A 36 -6.55 13.66 11.40
CA VAL A 36 -6.01 13.34 12.72
C VAL A 36 -6.78 12.19 13.37
N SER A 37 -8.12 12.28 13.40
CA SER A 37 -8.96 11.22 13.99
C SER A 37 -8.75 9.86 13.32
N ILE A 38 -8.60 9.82 11.99
CA ILE A 38 -8.36 8.58 11.24
C ILE A 38 -6.96 8.02 11.53
N LEU A 39 -5.95 8.89 11.66
CA LEU A 39 -4.58 8.48 11.96
C LEU A 39 -4.43 7.96 13.39
N GLU A 40 -5.06 8.60 14.37
CA GLU A 40 -5.09 8.14 15.76
C GLU A 40 -5.77 6.78 15.86
N ALA A 41 -6.95 6.63 15.26
CA ALA A 41 -7.64 5.33 15.22
C ALA A 41 -6.82 4.25 14.49
N ALA A 42 -6.04 4.63 13.47
CA ALA A 42 -5.14 3.70 12.80
C ALA A 42 -4.00 3.23 13.71
N ASP A 43 -3.44 4.14 14.51
CA ASP A 43 -2.37 3.84 15.46
C ASP A 43 -2.87 2.95 16.60
N GLU A 44 -4.01 3.30 17.21
CA GLU A 44 -4.65 2.53 18.28
C GLU A 44 -5.02 1.11 17.86
N LEU A 45 -5.52 0.94 16.64
CA LEU A 45 -5.87 -0.37 16.10
C LEU A 45 -4.65 -1.14 15.57
N HIS A 46 -3.44 -0.57 15.68
CA HIS A 46 -2.22 -1.09 15.08
C HIS A 46 -2.43 -1.47 13.60
N TYR A 47 -3.18 -0.63 12.89
CA TYR A 47 -3.49 -0.83 11.49
C TYR A 47 -2.21 -0.65 10.67
N THR A 48 -1.62 -1.77 10.26
CA THR A 48 -0.52 -1.74 9.29
C THR A 48 -1.14 -1.63 7.91
N LEU A 49 -0.89 -0.54 7.17
CA LEU A 49 -1.21 -0.52 5.75
C LEU A 49 -0.57 -1.77 5.13
N PRO A 50 -1.34 -2.65 4.46
CA PRO A 50 -0.74 -3.72 3.71
C PRO A 50 0.08 -3.04 2.62
N LYS A 51 1.40 -2.91 2.86
CA LYS A 51 2.39 -2.42 1.92
C LYS A 51 2.22 -3.26 0.68
N THR A 52 1.43 -2.74 -0.24
CA THR A 52 1.25 -3.23 -1.59
C THR A 52 1.19 -4.76 -1.64
N ARG A 53 -0.01 -5.33 -1.73
CA ARG A 53 -0.17 -6.56 -2.54
C ARG A 53 0.11 -6.18 -4.01
N ARG A 54 1.27 -5.60 -4.34
CA ARG A 54 1.91 -5.87 -5.63
C ARG A 54 2.10 -7.36 -5.55
N SER A 55 1.18 -8.05 -6.19
CA SER A 55 1.39 -9.39 -6.70
C SER A 55 2.88 -9.50 -7.03
N HIS A 56 3.65 -10.13 -6.14
CA HIS A 56 4.91 -10.73 -6.49
C HIS A 56 4.51 -11.87 -7.44
N LYS A 57 4.03 -11.52 -8.65
CA LYS A 57 4.32 -12.31 -9.82
C LYS A 57 5.83 -12.24 -9.86
N ASN A 58 6.43 -13.24 -9.26
CA ASN A 58 7.83 -13.57 -9.24
C ASN A 58 8.21 -13.71 -10.72
N ARG A 59 8.37 -12.59 -11.42
CA ARG A 59 8.73 -12.55 -12.81
C ARG A 59 10.22 -12.80 -12.80
N LEU A 60 10.56 -14.09 -12.69
CA LEU A 60 11.92 -14.60 -12.78
C LEU A 60 12.55 -13.97 -14.02
N VAL A 61 13.46 -13.04 -13.79
CA VAL A 61 14.23 -12.40 -14.85
C VAL A 61 15.21 -13.46 -15.33
N HIS A 62 14.95 -14.02 -16.51
CA HIS A 62 15.89 -14.94 -17.14
C HIS A 62 16.94 -14.10 -17.86
N ILE A 63 18.18 -14.20 -17.39
CA ILE A 63 19.35 -13.56 -18.02
C ILE A 63 20.14 -14.68 -18.70
N ALA A 64 20.35 -14.57 -20.00
CA ALA A 64 21.24 -15.45 -20.76
C ALA A 64 22.47 -14.63 -21.18
N ILE A 65 23.65 -15.18 -20.92
CA ILE A 65 24.94 -14.63 -21.37
C ILE A 65 25.41 -15.50 -22.53
N VAL A 66 25.76 -14.89 -23.64
CA VAL A 66 26.34 -15.57 -24.80
C VAL A 66 27.75 -15.03 -24.99
N GLU A 67 28.73 -15.91 -24.97
CA GLU A 67 30.12 -15.60 -25.29
C GLU A 67 30.47 -16.27 -26.62
N MET A 68 31.00 -15.49 -27.56
CA MET A 68 31.45 -15.97 -28.85
C MET A 68 32.95 -16.27 -28.77
N MET A 69 33.33 -17.54 -28.82
CA MET A 69 34.73 -17.93 -29.00
C MET A 69 35.07 -17.86 -30.49
N SER A 70 35.89 -16.88 -30.86
CA SER A 70 36.53 -16.85 -32.17
C SER A 70 37.71 -17.81 -32.16
N LEU A 71 37.65 -18.84 -33.01
CA LEU A 71 38.76 -19.77 -33.21
C LEU A 71 39.89 -19.01 -33.91
N LYS A 72 41.03 -18.87 -33.25
CA LYS A 72 42.23 -18.28 -33.84
C LYS A 72 43.01 -19.38 -34.54
N GLU A 73 43.03 -19.34 -35.87
CA GLU A 73 44.03 -20.05 -36.69
C GLU A 73 45.38 -19.34 -36.64
#